data_AF-E9F3A4-F1
#
_entry.id   AF-E9F3A4-F1
#
_cell.length_a   1.000
_cell.length_b   1.000
_cell.length_c   1.000
_cell.angle_alpha   90.00
_cell.angle_beta   90.00
_cell.angle_gamma   90.00
#
_symmetry.space_group_name_H-M   'P 1'
#
loop_
_entity.id
_entity.type
_entity.pdbx_description
1 polymer ?
#
loop_
_entity_poly.entity_id
_entity_poly.type
_entity_poly.pdbx_seq_one_letter_code
_entity_poly.pdbx_strand_id
1 'polypeptide(L)'
;MTTHASRSLIHRLSLLRPTRPAARFITKLPYSTRSNDSATKLQQYANQAPSPKIHHHDGQTRPRRIVVGITGATGTIYATRILSILQQLGVETHLVISKWALATMKYETTASEADIRALASRSYVVKDLSAPIASGSFQHDGMIIVPCSMKTLAAVRTGFCDDLISRAADVTLKEGRKLLLAVRETPLSDVHLDNMLFLRRAGAVIFPPVPAFYTRPKSMDDLVDQTAGRMLDSMGLFTDGFKRWDGFERD
;
A
#
# COMPACT_ATOMS: atom_id res chain seq x y z
N MET A 1 -50.49 38.61 3.42
CA MET A 1 -51.35 37.41 3.32
C MET A 1 -50.45 36.27 2.91
N THR A 2 -50.11 35.24 3.68
CA THR A 2 -50.62 34.72 4.95
C THR A 2 -49.47 33.92 5.57
N THR A 3 -49.22 34.15 6.85
CA THR A 3 -48.23 33.48 7.71
C THR A 3 -48.70 32.09 8.14
N HIS A 4 -47.80 31.11 8.27
CA HIS A 4 -47.93 30.08 9.31
C HIS A 4 -46.59 29.64 9.89
N ALA A 5 -46.44 29.95 11.18
CA ALA A 5 -45.48 29.41 12.12
C ALA A 5 -46.18 28.36 12.98
N SER A 6 -45.46 27.33 13.45
CA SER A 6 -45.76 26.63 14.72
C SER A 6 -44.57 25.74 15.13
N ARG A 7 -43.82 26.11 16.18
CA ARG A 7 -43.86 25.57 17.57
C ARG A 7 -43.37 24.12 17.65
N SER A 8 -42.15 23.86 18.14
CA SER A 8 -41.77 23.75 19.57
C SER A 8 -42.68 22.81 20.36
N LEU A 9 -42.14 21.64 20.74
CA LEU A 9 -42.64 20.87 21.87
C LEU A 9 -41.47 20.21 22.62
N ILE A 10 -40.90 20.97 23.56
CA ILE A 10 -40.18 20.44 24.70
C ILE A 10 -41.27 20.01 25.71
N HIS A 11 -41.29 18.74 26.12
CA HIS A 11 -41.97 18.37 27.36
C HIS A 11 -41.09 17.44 28.21
N ARG A 12 -40.75 18.00 29.38
CA ARG A 12 -40.21 17.37 30.59
C ARG A 12 -41.34 16.61 31.29
N LEU A 13 -41.05 15.47 31.93
CA LEU A 13 -41.48 15.04 33.28
C LEU A 13 -40.90 13.64 33.53
N SER A 14 -39.90 13.43 34.40
CA SER A 14 -39.91 13.35 35.87
C SER A 14 -39.98 11.90 36.39
N LEU A 15 -38.96 11.56 37.19
CA LEU A 15 -39.01 10.73 38.40
C LEU A 15 -39.31 9.23 38.26
N LEU A 16 -38.22 8.43 38.18
CA LEU A 16 -38.14 7.14 38.87
C LEU A 16 -36.83 7.08 39.65
N ARG A 17 -36.95 7.08 40.99
CA ARG A 17 -35.88 6.81 41.96
C ARG A 17 -35.77 5.29 42.22
N PRO A 18 -34.67 4.81 42.82
CA PRO A 18 -34.13 3.48 42.58
C PRO A 18 -34.73 2.41 43.49
N THR A 19 -34.96 1.21 42.95
CA THR A 19 -35.31 0.01 43.72
C THR A 19 -34.14 -0.97 43.75
N ARG A 20 -33.42 -0.98 44.89
CA ARG A 20 -32.76 -2.10 45.59
C ARG A 20 -31.71 -2.99 44.85
N PRO A 21 -30.74 -3.57 45.60
CA PRO A 21 -29.49 -4.05 45.03
C PRO A 21 -29.66 -5.42 44.38
N ALA A 22 -29.06 -5.60 43.20
CA ALA A 22 -28.85 -6.92 42.62
C ALA A 22 -27.90 -7.72 43.54
N ALA A 23 -28.42 -8.78 44.15
CA ALA A 23 -27.63 -9.74 44.88
C ALA A 23 -26.58 -10.36 43.94
N ARG A 24 -25.31 -10.13 44.26
CA ARG A 24 -24.17 -10.81 43.64
C ARG A 24 -24.24 -12.31 43.95
N PHE A 25 -24.76 -13.09 43.01
CA PHE A 25 -24.42 -14.52 42.94
C PHE A 25 -23.02 -14.64 42.32
N ILE A 26 -21.99 -14.53 43.17
CA ILE A 26 -20.65 -15.04 42.83
C ILE A 26 -20.71 -16.54 43.12
N THR A 27 -21.03 -17.33 42.10
CA THR A 27 -20.70 -18.74 42.12
C THR A 27 -19.17 -18.86 42.14
N LYS A 28 -18.61 -19.29 43.28
CA LYS A 28 -17.22 -19.71 43.37
C LYS A 28 -17.03 -20.89 42.42
N LEU A 29 -16.52 -20.62 41.22
CA LEU A 29 -15.91 -21.67 40.40
C LEU A 29 -14.76 -22.27 41.21
N PRO A 30 -14.61 -23.60 41.26
CA PRO A 30 -13.48 -24.22 41.94
C PRO A 30 -12.22 -23.78 41.20
N TYR A 31 -11.36 -23.03 41.90
CA TYR A 31 -10.02 -22.71 41.43
C TYR A 31 -9.25 -24.03 41.41
N SER A 32 -9.23 -24.68 40.24
CA SER A 32 -8.32 -25.78 39.95
C SER A 32 -6.92 -25.32 40.32
N THR A 33 -6.27 -26.09 41.19
CA THR A 33 -4.88 -25.89 41.58
C THR A 33 -4.04 -25.89 40.32
N ARG A 34 -3.61 -24.70 39.86
CA ARG A 34 -2.64 -24.55 38.77
C ARG A 34 -1.43 -25.41 39.13
N SER A 35 -1.23 -26.49 38.37
CA SER A 35 -0.08 -27.37 38.53
C SER A 35 1.20 -26.55 38.39
N ASN A 36 2.19 -26.86 39.22
CA ASN A 36 3.56 -26.31 39.16
C ASN A 36 4.14 -26.32 37.73
N ASP A 37 3.67 -27.25 36.89
CA ASP A 37 4.08 -27.46 35.50
C ASP A 37 3.87 -26.23 34.58
N SER A 38 2.89 -25.37 34.87
CA SER A 38 2.61 -24.16 34.07
C SER A 38 3.65 -23.06 34.30
N ALA A 39 4.07 -22.88 35.56
CA ALA A 39 5.11 -21.92 35.93
C ALA A 39 6.47 -22.39 35.43
N THR A 40 6.75 -23.68 35.51
CA THR A 40 8.00 -24.28 34.99
C THR A 40 8.11 -24.12 33.47
N LYS A 41 7.03 -24.33 32.72
CA LYS A 41 7.01 -24.11 31.26
C LYS A 41 7.22 -22.64 30.89
N LEU A 42 6.57 -21.69 31.58
CA LEU A 42 6.78 -20.26 31.34
C LEU A 42 8.22 -19.82 31.64
N GLN A 43 8.81 -20.33 32.74
CA GLN A 43 10.22 -20.08 33.07
C GLN A 43 11.16 -20.68 32.03
N GLN A 44 10.83 -21.87 31.50
CA GLN A 44 11.61 -22.54 30.47
C GLN A 44 11.57 -21.79 29.13
N TYR A 45 10.41 -21.24 28.74
CA TYR A 45 10.29 -20.33 27.58
C TYR A 45 11.12 -19.05 27.76
N ALA A 46 11.10 -18.45 28.96
CA ALA A 46 11.87 -17.25 29.25
C ALA A 46 13.39 -17.51 29.22
N ASN A 47 13.83 -18.68 29.68
CA ASN A 47 15.25 -19.03 29.78
C ASN A 47 15.87 -19.55 28.46
N GLN A 48 15.06 -20.00 27.51
CA GLN A 48 15.51 -20.47 26.18
C GLN A 48 15.42 -19.40 25.09
N ALA A 49 14.73 -18.28 25.35
CA ALA A 49 14.62 -17.21 24.37
C ALA A 49 15.99 -16.52 24.17
N PRO A 50 16.54 -16.47 22.93
CA PRO A 50 17.75 -15.72 22.69
C PRO A 50 17.52 -14.25 23.07
N SER A 51 18.47 -13.64 23.78
CA SER A 51 18.37 -12.25 24.19
C SER A 51 18.05 -11.38 22.97
N PRO A 52 16.99 -10.55 23.00
CA PRO A 52 16.66 -9.69 21.88
C PRO A 52 17.85 -8.76 21.63
N LYS A 53 18.50 -8.92 20.47
CA LYS A 53 19.54 -7.99 20.03
C LYS A 53 18.83 -6.69 19.65
N ILE A 54 18.86 -5.72 20.55
CA ILE A 54 18.41 -4.37 20.26
C ILE A 54 19.42 -3.78 19.28
N HIS A 55 19.04 -3.72 18.01
CA HIS A 55 19.78 -2.93 17.04
C HIS A 55 19.43 -1.46 17.30
N HIS A 56 20.38 -0.70 17.85
CA HIS A 56 20.25 0.75 17.95
C HIS A 56 20.03 1.30 16.54
N HIS A 57 18.94 2.02 16.35
CA HIS A 57 18.44 2.44 15.05
C HIS A 57 19.21 3.68 14.56
N ASP A 58 20.51 3.53 14.36
CA ASP A 58 21.31 4.51 13.63
C ASP A 58 21.29 4.12 12.15
N GLY A 59 20.21 4.48 11.46
CA GLY A 59 20.11 4.50 9.99
C GLY A 59 20.23 3.17 9.25
N GLN A 60 19.11 2.43 9.12
CA GLN A 60 18.88 1.28 8.21
C GLN A 60 19.93 0.14 8.18
N THR A 61 19.64 -0.95 8.90
CA THR A 61 20.43 -2.21 8.90
C THR A 61 20.32 -3.03 7.61
N ARG A 62 19.49 -2.61 6.66
CA ARG A 62 19.32 -3.22 5.33
C ARG A 62 19.11 -2.13 4.28
N PRO A 63 19.47 -2.36 3.01
CA PRO A 63 19.10 -1.45 1.94
C PRO A 63 17.58 -1.24 1.90
N ARG A 64 17.16 -0.07 1.40
CA ARG A 64 15.74 0.17 1.12
C ARG A 64 15.22 -0.88 0.17
N ARG A 65 14.00 -1.36 0.41
CA ARG A 65 13.31 -2.37 -0.38
C ARG A 65 11.98 -1.86 -0.87
N ILE A 66 11.74 -1.96 -2.17
CA ILE A 66 10.47 -1.59 -2.78
C ILE A 66 9.93 -2.77 -3.58
N VAL A 67 8.67 -3.12 -3.33
CA VAL A 67 7.93 -4.07 -4.16
C VAL A 67 7.38 -3.33 -5.37
N VAL A 68 7.59 -3.86 -6.58
CA VAL A 68 7.10 -3.28 -7.82
C VAL A 68 6.18 -4.29 -8.50
N GLY A 69 4.91 -3.92 -8.67
CA GLY A 69 3.94 -4.69 -9.44
C GLY A 69 3.65 -4.06 -10.79
N ILE A 70 3.81 -4.78 -11.88
CA ILE A 70 3.43 -4.32 -13.23
C ILE A 70 2.16 -5.07 -13.65
N THR A 71 1.11 -4.33 -14.01
CA THR A 71 -0.19 -4.92 -14.36
C THR A 71 -0.66 -4.48 -15.75
N GLY A 72 -1.71 -5.13 -16.28
CA GLY A 72 -2.15 -4.98 -17.67
C GLY A 72 -2.94 -3.71 -17.97
N ALA A 73 -2.41 -2.55 -17.61
CA ALA A 73 -2.89 -1.25 -18.07
C ALA A 73 -1.80 -0.57 -18.91
N THR A 74 -2.15 0.45 -19.72
CA THR A 74 -1.12 1.22 -20.48
C THR A 74 -0.19 1.97 -19.54
N GLY A 75 1.05 2.13 -19.98
CA GLY A 75 2.05 2.91 -19.28
C GLY A 75 3.21 2.05 -18.79
N THR A 76 3.56 0.97 -19.52
CA THR A 76 4.74 0.15 -19.24
C THR A 76 6.00 1.02 -19.08
N ILE A 77 6.12 2.08 -19.88
CA ILE A 77 7.26 3.00 -19.86
C ILE A 77 7.51 3.60 -18.46
N TYR A 78 6.46 3.89 -17.68
CA TYR A 78 6.61 4.37 -16.30
C TYR A 78 7.24 3.32 -15.39
N ALA A 79 6.86 2.05 -15.56
CA ALA A 79 7.40 0.94 -14.77
C ALA A 79 8.90 0.73 -15.08
N THR A 80 9.25 0.70 -16.36
CA THR A 80 10.64 0.59 -16.82
C THR A 80 11.48 1.73 -16.28
N ARG A 81 10.97 2.97 -16.37
CA ARG A 81 11.69 4.14 -15.87
C ARG A 81 11.86 4.12 -14.36
N ILE A 82 10.83 3.77 -13.61
CA ILE A 82 10.90 3.64 -12.15
C ILE A 82 11.92 2.57 -11.74
N LEU A 83 11.91 1.40 -12.38
CA LEU A 83 12.90 0.34 -12.09
C LEU A 83 14.32 0.81 -12.38
N SER A 84 14.55 1.50 -13.50
CA SER A 84 15.85 2.09 -13.84
C SER A 84 16.33 3.09 -12.78
N ILE A 85 15.47 4.00 -12.33
CA ILE A 85 15.81 4.96 -11.28
C ILE A 85 16.09 4.24 -9.95
N LEU A 86 15.27 3.28 -9.55
CA LEU A 86 15.46 2.51 -8.31
C LEU A 86 16.79 1.74 -8.32
N GLN A 87 17.17 1.17 -9.47
CA GLN A 87 18.45 0.51 -9.66
C GLN A 87 19.63 1.48 -9.48
N GLN A 88 19.55 2.68 -10.07
CA GLN A 88 20.57 3.73 -9.91
C GLN A 88 20.71 4.21 -8.46
N LEU A 89 19.61 4.21 -7.70
CA LEU A 89 19.60 4.58 -6.28
C LEU A 89 20.06 3.45 -5.34
N GLY A 90 20.39 2.26 -5.87
CA GLY A 90 20.77 1.11 -5.05
C GLY A 90 19.64 0.55 -4.18
N VAL A 91 18.37 0.78 -4.58
CA VAL A 91 17.19 0.23 -3.89
C VAL A 91 17.01 -1.23 -4.29
N GLU A 92 16.87 -2.13 -3.31
CA GLU A 92 16.56 -3.53 -3.56
C GLU A 92 15.10 -3.66 -4.02
N THR A 93 14.89 -4.06 -5.28
CA THR A 93 13.54 -4.15 -5.87
C THR A 93 13.05 -5.59 -5.95
N HIS A 94 11.78 -5.78 -5.62
CA HIS A 94 11.07 -7.06 -5.68
C HIS A 94 9.96 -6.96 -6.72
N LEU A 95 10.25 -7.43 -7.93
CA LEU A 95 9.39 -7.26 -9.09
C LEU A 95 8.42 -8.44 -9.28
N VAL A 96 7.17 -8.11 -9.61
CA VAL A 96 6.18 -9.07 -10.10
C VAL A 96 5.49 -8.48 -11.33
N ILE A 97 5.44 -9.25 -12.42
CA ILE A 97 4.79 -8.84 -13.68
C ILE A 97 3.58 -9.75 -13.92
N SER A 98 2.41 -9.16 -14.15
CA SER A 98 1.21 -9.94 -14.45
C SER A 98 1.20 -10.45 -15.90
N LYS A 99 0.44 -11.52 -16.17
CA LYS A 99 0.25 -12.04 -17.53
C LYS A 99 -0.21 -10.95 -18.51
N TRP A 100 -1.14 -10.09 -18.08
CA TRP A 100 -1.69 -9.03 -18.92
C TRP A 100 -0.73 -7.86 -19.09
N ALA A 101 0.16 -7.59 -18.13
CA ALA A 101 1.25 -6.64 -18.34
C ALA A 101 2.14 -7.08 -19.50
N LEU A 102 2.55 -8.36 -19.53
CA LEU A 102 3.37 -8.90 -20.63
C LEU A 102 2.67 -8.81 -21.98
N ALA A 103 1.34 -8.99 -22.02
CA ALA A 103 0.56 -8.82 -23.24
C ALA A 103 0.54 -7.35 -23.70
N THR A 104 0.31 -6.42 -22.77
CA THR A 104 0.31 -4.96 -23.04
C THR A 104 1.69 -4.46 -23.49
N MET A 105 2.77 -4.93 -22.86
CA MET A 105 4.15 -4.56 -23.20
C MET A 105 4.47 -4.75 -24.68
N LYS A 106 4.00 -5.85 -25.29
CA LYS A 106 4.22 -6.16 -26.71
C LYS A 106 3.72 -5.08 -27.66
N TYR A 107 2.77 -4.26 -27.23
CA TYR A 107 2.21 -3.17 -28.02
C TYR A 107 2.80 -1.80 -27.67
N GLU A 108 3.53 -1.69 -26.55
CA GLU A 108 3.96 -0.40 -25.99
C GLU A 108 5.47 -0.17 -26.05
N THR A 109 6.25 -1.25 -26.10
CA THR A 109 7.70 -1.16 -26.05
C THR A 109 8.35 -2.29 -26.84
N THR A 110 9.54 -2.01 -27.33
CA THR A 110 10.44 -3.00 -27.95
C THR A 110 11.21 -3.81 -26.90
N ALA A 111 11.18 -3.40 -25.63
CA ALA A 111 11.87 -4.10 -24.54
C ALA A 111 11.26 -5.49 -24.31
N SER A 112 12.11 -6.48 -24.13
CA SER A 112 11.70 -7.83 -23.77
C SER A 112 11.34 -7.93 -22.29
N GLU A 113 10.66 -9.02 -21.91
CA GLU A 113 10.43 -9.35 -20.50
C GLU A 113 11.75 -9.47 -19.72
N ALA A 114 12.77 -10.04 -20.35
CA ALA A 114 14.08 -10.21 -19.75
C ALA A 114 14.74 -8.85 -19.43
N ASP A 115 14.61 -7.87 -20.35
CA ASP A 115 15.16 -6.53 -20.16
C ASP A 115 14.54 -5.84 -18.93
N ILE A 116 13.22 -5.92 -18.77
CA ILE A 116 12.55 -5.34 -17.60
C ILE A 116 12.95 -6.07 -16.31
N ARG A 117 13.02 -7.41 -16.35
CA ARG A 117 13.44 -8.19 -15.17
C ARG A 117 14.87 -7.90 -14.76
N ALA A 118 15.77 -7.61 -15.71
CA ALA A 118 17.16 -7.26 -15.45
C ALA A 118 17.34 -5.92 -14.71
N LEU A 119 16.33 -5.04 -14.75
CA LEU A 119 16.32 -3.80 -13.96
C LEU A 119 15.99 -4.04 -12.47
N ALA A 120 15.49 -5.23 -12.10
CA ALA A 120 15.09 -5.54 -10.74
C ALA A 120 16.13 -6.38 -9.99
N SER A 121 16.24 -6.20 -8.67
CA SER A 121 17.13 -7.02 -7.84
C SER A 121 16.62 -8.46 -7.70
N ARG A 122 15.29 -8.63 -7.62
CA ARG A 122 14.61 -9.92 -7.60
C ARG A 122 13.34 -9.84 -8.43
N SER A 123 12.99 -10.93 -9.10
CA SER A 123 11.73 -11.04 -9.81
C SER A 123 11.04 -12.37 -9.50
N TYR A 124 9.71 -12.33 -9.40
CA TYR A 124 8.89 -13.48 -9.03
C TYR A 124 7.87 -13.80 -10.12
N VAL A 125 7.38 -15.03 -10.09
CA VAL A 125 6.24 -15.45 -10.91
C VAL A 125 4.95 -14.99 -10.21
N VAL A 126 3.99 -14.49 -10.97
CA VAL A 126 2.76 -13.89 -10.42
C VAL A 126 1.90 -14.84 -9.58
N LYS A 127 2.03 -16.15 -9.76
CA LYS A 127 1.33 -17.17 -8.97
C LYS A 127 2.17 -17.77 -7.83
N ASP A 128 3.39 -17.29 -7.62
CA ASP A 128 4.25 -17.76 -6.53
C ASP A 128 3.88 -17.08 -5.20
N LEU A 129 2.86 -17.61 -4.52
CA LEU A 129 2.46 -17.15 -3.19
C LEU A 129 3.43 -17.56 -2.08
N SER A 130 4.50 -18.29 -2.39
CA SER A 130 5.57 -18.65 -1.43
C SER A 130 6.68 -17.59 -1.37
N ALA A 131 6.69 -16.62 -2.30
CA ALA A 131 7.67 -15.56 -2.33
C ALA A 131 7.68 -14.72 -1.04
N PRO A 132 8.83 -14.17 -0.60
CA PRO A 132 8.93 -13.43 0.66
C PRO A 132 7.92 -12.28 0.79
N ILE A 133 7.64 -11.58 -0.32
CA ILE A 133 6.69 -10.46 -0.37
C ILE A 133 5.23 -10.85 -0.10
N ALA A 134 4.90 -12.15 -0.02
CA ALA A 134 3.58 -12.65 0.38
C ALA A 134 3.38 -12.69 1.92
N SER A 135 4.43 -12.42 2.70
CA SER A 135 4.41 -12.44 4.17
C SER A 135 4.70 -11.06 4.77
N GLY A 136 3.96 -10.70 5.83
CA GLY A 136 4.21 -9.47 6.60
C GLY A 136 5.54 -9.48 7.35
N SER A 137 6.06 -10.66 7.71
CA SER A 137 7.37 -10.77 8.37
C SER A 137 8.54 -10.36 7.47
N PHE A 138 8.36 -10.42 6.15
CA PHE A 138 9.32 -9.86 5.21
C PHE A 138 9.21 -8.34 5.22
N GLN A 139 10.29 -7.69 5.66
CA GLN A 139 10.34 -6.24 5.78
C GLN A 139 10.69 -5.58 4.43
N HIS A 140 9.82 -4.69 3.97
CA HIS A 140 10.05 -3.77 2.86
C HIS A 140 9.51 -2.38 3.21
N ASP A 141 9.93 -1.35 2.48
CA ASP A 141 9.65 0.06 2.80
C ASP A 141 8.46 0.64 2.03
N GLY A 142 7.85 -0.18 1.17
CA GLY A 142 6.62 0.14 0.46
C GLY A 142 6.43 -0.72 -0.78
N MET A 143 5.32 -0.50 -1.47
CA MET A 143 4.97 -1.13 -2.73
C MET A 143 4.43 -0.08 -3.70
N ILE A 144 4.79 -0.22 -4.97
CA ILE A 144 4.24 0.54 -6.08
C ILE A 144 3.68 -0.41 -7.13
N ILE A 145 2.42 -0.21 -7.54
CA ILE A 145 1.83 -0.90 -8.68
C ILE A 145 1.78 0.07 -9.85
N VAL A 146 2.64 -0.15 -10.85
CA VAL A 146 2.80 0.75 -11.99
C VAL A 146 2.97 -0.02 -13.31
N PRO A 147 2.09 0.19 -14.30
CA PRO A 147 0.75 0.77 -14.15
C PRO A 147 -0.19 -0.17 -13.37
N CYS A 148 -1.25 0.40 -12.77
CA CYS A 148 -2.28 -0.32 -12.03
C CYS A 148 -3.58 -0.40 -12.84
N SER A 149 -3.97 -1.62 -13.24
CA SER A 149 -5.22 -1.92 -13.94
C SER A 149 -6.44 -1.88 -13.02
N MET A 150 -7.63 -1.63 -13.57
CA MET A 150 -8.87 -1.62 -12.79
C MET A 150 -9.17 -2.99 -12.16
N LYS A 151 -8.77 -4.09 -12.82
CA LYS A 151 -8.85 -5.44 -12.26
C LYS A 151 -8.01 -5.57 -11.00
N THR A 152 -6.74 -5.15 -11.05
CA THR A 152 -5.86 -5.20 -9.87
C THR A 152 -6.36 -4.27 -8.79
N LEU A 153 -6.78 -3.05 -9.13
CA LEU A 153 -7.37 -2.10 -8.18
C LEU A 153 -8.55 -2.72 -7.42
N ALA A 154 -9.47 -3.38 -8.14
CA ALA A 154 -10.59 -4.09 -7.52
C ALA A 154 -10.12 -5.25 -6.61
N ALA A 155 -9.15 -6.05 -7.06
CA ALA A 155 -8.61 -7.15 -6.28
C ALA A 155 -7.92 -6.68 -4.98
N VAL A 156 -7.22 -5.55 -5.02
CA VAL A 156 -6.60 -4.94 -3.83
C VAL A 156 -7.68 -4.41 -2.88
N ARG A 157 -8.73 -3.74 -3.39
CA ARG A 157 -9.87 -3.28 -2.55
C ARG A 157 -10.51 -4.43 -1.80
N THR A 158 -10.80 -5.53 -2.49
CA THR A 158 -11.55 -6.65 -1.90
C THR A 158 -10.70 -7.55 -1.02
N GLY A 159 -9.37 -7.44 -1.11
CA GLY A 159 -8.45 -8.35 -0.40
C GLY A 159 -8.48 -9.78 -0.95
N PHE A 160 -8.93 -9.99 -2.20
CA PHE A 160 -9.12 -11.32 -2.77
C PHE A 160 -7.80 -12.13 -2.87
N CYS A 161 -6.68 -11.44 -3.09
CA CYS A 161 -5.32 -12.03 -3.04
C CYS A 161 -5.08 -13.27 -3.92
N ASP A 162 -5.75 -13.39 -5.08
CA ASP A 162 -5.58 -14.52 -6.00
C ASP A 162 -4.22 -14.54 -6.73
N ASP A 163 -3.45 -13.46 -6.66
CA ASP A 163 -2.10 -13.42 -7.19
C ASP A 163 -1.12 -12.73 -6.25
N LEU A 164 0.18 -12.89 -6.53
CA LEU A 164 1.25 -12.35 -5.69
C LEU A 164 1.23 -10.82 -5.65
N ILE A 165 0.75 -10.13 -6.70
CA ILE A 165 0.66 -8.66 -6.72
C ILE A 165 -0.41 -8.19 -5.72
N SER A 166 -1.62 -8.72 -5.83
CA SER A 166 -2.72 -8.38 -4.93
C SER A 166 -2.42 -8.84 -3.50
N ARG A 167 -1.77 -10.00 -3.32
CA ARG A 167 -1.31 -10.46 -2.01
C ARG A 167 -0.24 -9.56 -1.39
N ALA A 168 0.78 -9.15 -2.14
CA ALA A 168 1.80 -8.24 -1.64
C ALA A 168 1.23 -6.85 -1.30
N ALA A 169 0.22 -6.39 -2.05
CA ALA A 169 -0.49 -5.15 -1.76
C ALA A 169 -1.32 -5.23 -0.47
N ASP A 170 -2.03 -6.34 -0.25
CA ASP A 170 -2.73 -6.64 1.01
C ASP A 170 -1.76 -6.66 2.20
N VAL A 171 -0.62 -7.34 2.05
CA VAL A 171 0.46 -7.32 3.04
C VAL A 171 0.97 -5.89 3.28
N THR A 172 1.16 -5.11 2.23
CA THR A 172 1.62 -3.71 2.35
C THR A 172 0.64 -2.89 3.18
N LEU A 173 -0.67 -3.00 2.90
CA LEU A 173 -1.71 -2.26 3.62
C LEU A 173 -1.83 -2.70 5.08
N LYS A 174 -1.93 -4.02 5.34
CA LYS A 174 -2.15 -4.52 6.71
C LYS A 174 -0.96 -4.26 7.65
N GLU A 175 0.24 -4.14 7.10
CA GLU A 175 1.46 -3.78 7.85
C GLU A 175 1.68 -2.26 7.95
N GLY A 176 0.74 -1.44 7.46
CA GLY A 176 0.82 0.02 7.52
C GLY A 176 1.92 0.63 6.65
N ARG A 177 2.38 -0.09 5.62
CA ARG A 177 3.43 0.36 4.70
C ARG A 177 2.84 1.19 3.57
N LYS A 178 3.65 2.04 2.94
CA LYS A 178 3.20 2.84 1.80
C LYS A 178 2.84 1.95 0.60
N LEU A 179 1.62 2.08 0.11
CA LEU A 179 1.17 1.47 -1.15
C LEU A 179 0.80 2.58 -2.14
N LEU A 180 1.49 2.67 -3.27
CA LEU A 180 1.13 3.55 -4.39
C LEU A 180 0.50 2.76 -5.52
N LEU A 181 -0.64 3.23 -6.02
CA LEU A 181 -1.38 2.64 -7.12
C LEU A 181 -1.40 3.62 -8.29
N ALA A 182 -0.64 3.32 -9.34
CA ALA A 182 -0.58 4.13 -10.55
C ALA A 182 -1.77 3.84 -11.47
N VAL A 183 -2.97 4.23 -11.04
CA VAL A 183 -4.25 3.85 -11.66
C VAL A 183 -4.39 4.44 -13.06
N ARG A 184 -4.39 3.60 -14.10
CA ARG A 184 -4.54 4.05 -15.49
C ARG A 184 -5.84 3.52 -16.08
N GLU A 185 -6.83 4.39 -16.19
CA GLU A 185 -8.05 4.19 -16.97
C GLU A 185 -8.72 5.52 -17.35
N THR A 186 -9.43 5.56 -18.47
CA THR A 186 -10.33 6.66 -18.82
C THR A 186 -11.34 6.23 -19.90
N PRO A 187 -12.63 6.60 -19.82
CA PRO A 187 -13.29 7.29 -18.71
C PRO A 187 -13.44 6.39 -17.45
N LEU A 188 -13.77 7.00 -16.32
CA LEU A 188 -13.93 6.29 -15.05
C LEU A 188 -15.40 5.98 -14.77
N SER A 189 -15.68 4.72 -14.40
CA SER A 189 -16.98 4.32 -13.88
C SER A 189 -17.07 4.54 -12.37
N ASP A 190 -18.28 4.51 -11.81
CA ASP A 190 -18.51 4.58 -10.36
C ASP A 190 -17.75 3.47 -9.62
N VAL A 191 -17.65 2.27 -10.22
CA VAL A 191 -16.86 1.16 -9.64
C VAL A 191 -15.39 1.55 -9.50
N HIS A 192 -14.82 2.23 -10.50
CA HIS A 192 -13.42 2.67 -10.43
C HIS A 192 -13.24 3.73 -9.34
N LEU A 193 -14.13 4.72 -9.29
CA LEU A 193 -14.09 5.81 -8.33
C LEU A 193 -14.26 5.30 -6.89
N ASP A 194 -15.21 4.41 -6.65
CA ASP A 194 -15.44 3.79 -5.34
C ASP A 194 -14.24 2.96 -4.89
N ASN A 195 -13.63 2.19 -5.80
CA ASN A 195 -12.42 1.43 -5.49
C ASN A 195 -11.28 2.36 -5.08
N MET A 196 -11.05 3.43 -5.84
CA MET A 196 -10.01 4.41 -5.53
C MET A 196 -10.28 5.12 -4.20
N LEU A 197 -11.51 5.55 -3.94
CA LEU A 197 -11.88 6.24 -2.72
C LEU A 197 -11.70 5.36 -1.48
N PHE A 198 -12.14 4.09 -1.56
CA PHE A 198 -11.96 3.13 -0.48
C PHE A 198 -10.47 2.94 -0.16
N LEU A 199 -9.66 2.64 -1.18
CA LEU A 199 -8.23 2.39 -0.98
C LEU A 199 -7.49 3.64 -0.52
N ARG A 200 -7.89 4.82 -0.98
CA ARG A 200 -7.36 6.09 -0.46
C ARG A 200 -7.61 6.26 1.02
N ARG A 201 -8.81 5.90 1.51
CA ARG A 201 -9.18 5.92 2.93
C ARG A 201 -8.44 4.85 3.73
N ALA A 202 -8.14 3.72 3.11
CA ALA A 202 -7.34 2.64 3.70
C ALA A 202 -5.83 2.96 3.78
N GLY A 203 -5.38 4.12 3.29
CA GLY A 203 -4.00 4.58 3.38
C GLY A 203 -3.17 4.41 2.11
N ALA A 204 -3.74 3.89 1.01
CA ALA A 204 -3.06 3.85 -0.27
C ALA A 204 -2.95 5.26 -0.90
N VAL A 205 -1.90 5.48 -1.67
CA VAL A 205 -1.76 6.62 -2.56
C VAL A 205 -2.37 6.25 -3.91
N ILE A 206 -3.42 6.97 -4.31
CA ILE A 206 -4.00 6.88 -5.65
C ILE A 206 -3.30 7.90 -6.52
N PHE A 207 -2.53 7.43 -7.50
CA PHE A 207 -1.70 8.28 -8.37
C PHE A 207 -2.01 7.97 -9.84
N PRO A 208 -3.06 8.52 -10.45
CA PRO A 208 -3.23 8.36 -11.88
C PRO A 208 -2.07 9.05 -12.61
N PRO A 209 -1.44 8.42 -13.63
CA PRO A 209 -0.39 9.06 -14.41
C PRO A 209 -0.99 10.13 -15.32
N VAL A 210 -1.22 11.32 -14.75
CA VAL A 210 -1.71 12.53 -15.44
C VAL A 210 -0.52 13.48 -15.60
N PRO A 211 0.12 13.53 -16.78
CA PRO A 211 1.36 14.27 -16.95
C PRO A 211 1.15 15.78 -16.81
N ALA A 212 2.16 16.48 -16.29
CA ALA A 212 2.16 17.92 -16.14
C ALA A 212 2.87 18.59 -17.32
N PHE A 213 2.34 19.75 -17.74
CA PHE A 213 2.85 20.50 -18.91
C PHE A 213 3.52 21.83 -18.54
N TYR A 214 3.49 22.23 -17.27
CA TYR A 214 4.09 23.48 -16.80
C TYR A 214 5.62 23.50 -16.94
N THR A 215 6.25 22.34 -17.13
CA THR A 215 7.69 22.18 -17.41
C THR A 215 8.05 22.42 -18.87
N ARG A 216 7.05 22.67 -19.75
CA ARG A 216 7.22 22.80 -21.21
C ARG A 216 8.07 21.64 -21.79
N PRO A 217 7.64 20.39 -21.56
CA PRO A 217 8.39 19.20 -21.97
C PRO A 217 8.67 19.22 -23.48
N LYS A 218 9.86 18.77 -23.87
CA LYS A 218 10.33 18.68 -25.26
C LYS A 218 10.25 17.26 -25.80
N SER A 219 10.10 16.27 -24.92
CA SER A 219 10.02 14.87 -25.28
C SER A 219 8.98 14.12 -24.45
N MET A 220 8.62 12.91 -24.89
CA MET A 220 7.85 11.97 -24.07
C MET A 220 8.63 11.55 -22.83
N ASP A 221 9.95 11.45 -22.92
CA ASP A 221 10.81 11.09 -21.80
C ASP A 221 10.73 12.14 -20.69
N ASP A 222 10.64 13.43 -21.01
CA ASP A 222 10.45 14.49 -20.01
C ASP A 222 9.15 14.32 -19.20
N LEU A 223 8.06 13.94 -19.88
CA LEU A 223 6.77 13.65 -19.25
C LEU A 223 6.84 12.40 -18.37
N VAL A 224 7.52 11.36 -18.85
CA VAL A 224 7.71 10.10 -18.13
C VAL A 224 8.55 10.33 -16.88
N ASP A 225 9.66 11.06 -17.00
CA ASP A 225 10.59 11.36 -15.92
C ASP A 225 9.94 12.18 -14.82
N GLN A 226 9.19 13.22 -15.21
CA GLN A 226 8.44 14.02 -14.26
C GLN A 226 7.39 13.18 -13.51
N THR A 227 6.63 12.34 -14.22
CA THR A 227 5.57 11.54 -13.60
C THR A 227 6.16 10.44 -12.71
N ALA A 228 7.19 9.73 -13.18
CA ALA A 228 7.91 8.70 -12.44
C ALA A 228 8.57 9.27 -11.18
N GLY A 229 9.23 10.42 -11.30
CA GLY A 229 9.83 11.13 -10.18
C GLY A 229 8.79 11.54 -9.13
N ARG A 230 7.62 12.03 -9.54
CA ARG A 230 6.51 12.34 -8.62
C ARG A 230 5.91 11.10 -7.93
N MET A 231 5.89 9.95 -8.59
CA MET A 231 5.52 8.68 -7.93
C MET A 231 6.55 8.30 -6.86
N LEU A 232 7.85 8.44 -7.17
CA LEU A 232 8.93 8.15 -6.22
C LEU A 232 8.97 9.14 -5.04
N ASP A 233 8.72 10.43 -5.27
CA ASP A 233 8.55 11.44 -4.22
C ASP A 233 7.44 11.02 -3.23
N SER A 234 6.32 10.50 -3.73
CA SER A 234 5.21 10.00 -2.90
C SER A 234 5.64 8.80 -2.03
N MET A 235 6.57 7.99 -2.53
CA MET A 235 7.19 6.90 -1.78
C MET A 235 8.26 7.38 -0.78
N GLY A 236 8.66 8.66 -0.83
CA GLY A 236 9.75 9.22 0.00
C GLY A 236 11.13 8.90 -0.56
N LEU A 237 11.22 8.72 -1.88
CA LEU A 237 12.44 8.54 -2.65
C LEU A 237 12.61 9.76 -3.56
N PHE A 238 13.36 10.74 -3.06
CA PHE A 238 13.54 12.01 -3.76
C PHE A 238 14.69 11.89 -4.76
N THR A 239 14.43 12.29 -6.01
CA THR A 239 15.42 12.32 -7.08
C THR A 239 15.52 13.72 -7.69
N ASP A 240 16.68 14.03 -8.25
CA ASP A 240 16.95 15.31 -8.95
C ASP A 240 16.74 15.18 -10.48
N GLY A 241 16.18 14.05 -10.93
CA GLY A 241 16.04 13.71 -12.35
C GLY A 241 14.92 14.42 -13.11
N PHE A 242 14.23 15.38 -12.51
CA PHE A 242 13.16 16.15 -13.17
C PHE A 242 13.00 17.55 -12.55
N LYS A 243 12.48 18.52 -13.32
CA LYS A 243 12.28 19.90 -12.84
C LYS A 243 11.24 19.93 -11.70
N ARG A 244 11.68 20.37 -10.52
CA ARG A 244 10.80 20.67 -9.38
C ARG A 244 10.16 22.04 -9.56
N TRP A 245 8.96 22.19 -9.01
CA TRP A 245 8.23 23.46 -9.01
C TRP A 245 8.70 24.32 -7.83
N ASP A 246 9.20 25.53 -8.11
CA ASP A 246 9.64 26.55 -7.14
C ASP A 246 8.81 27.85 -7.18
N GLY A 247 7.84 27.93 -8.10
CA GLY A 247 6.97 29.08 -8.30
C GLY A 247 6.93 29.50 -9.76
N PHE A 248 6.09 30.49 -10.08
CA PHE A 248 6.23 31.17 -11.37
C PHE A 248 7.46 32.07 -11.29
N GLU A 249 8.37 31.91 -12.25
CA GLU A 249 9.43 32.88 -12.52
C GLU A 249 8.76 34.24 -12.73
N ARG A 250 9.15 35.24 -11.93
CA ARG A 250 8.67 36.61 -12.09
C ARG A 250 9.63 37.29 -13.06
N ASP A 251 9.09 37.78 -14.17
CA ASP A 251 9.81 38.65 -15.11
C ASP A 251 10.30 39.95 -14.42
#